data_AF-A0A6F8TTE0-F1
#
_entry.id   AF-A0A6F8TTE0-F1
#
_cell.length_a   1.000
_cell.length_b   1.000
_cell.length_c   1.000
_cell.angle_alpha   90.00
_cell.angle_beta   90.00
_cell.angle_gamma   90.00
#
_symmetry.space_group_name_H-M   'P 1'
#
loop_
_entity.id
_entity.type
_entity.pdbx_description
1 polymer ?
#
loop_
_entity_poly.entity_id
_entity_poly.type
_entity_poly.pdbx_seq_one_letter_code
_entity_poly.pdbx_strand_id
1 'polypeptide(L)'
;MKIQDFGEWTDQATGQMLHNLIEKKQSFEKAKANHLYSLWGTIFSSFFLLYYLMKQVLEPYSYSFAAMFSAFVSNSLHLLLMLGLVGLFGMTKILYEKKEKKEKEFHALRCEVIDRSKDLWKEDAWKKRHQVFEMLKKEWDINLFHVSK
;
A
#
# COMPACT_ATOMS: atom_id res chain seq x y z
N MET A 1 -14.84 2.20 17.05
CA MET A 1 -15.31 1.91 15.68
C MET A 1 -16.71 2.49 15.57
N LYS A 2 -16.94 3.51 14.73
CA LYS A 2 -18.30 4.04 14.54
C LYS A 2 -19.05 3.03 13.68
N ILE A 3 -20.15 2.49 14.20
CA ILE A 3 -21.09 1.70 13.40
C ILE A 3 -21.70 2.70 12.42
N GLN A 4 -21.32 2.59 11.15
CA GLN A 4 -21.88 3.44 10.11
C GLN A 4 -23.28 2.92 9.80
N ASP A 5 -24.27 3.79 9.89
CA ASP A 5 -25.63 3.46 9.52
C ASP A 5 -25.76 3.57 7.99
N PHE A 6 -26.01 2.45 7.32
CA PHE A 6 -26.22 2.40 5.87
C PHE A 6 -27.69 2.60 5.49
N GLY A 7 -28.49 3.12 6.42
CA GLY A 7 -29.93 3.35 6.32
C GLY A 7 -30.74 2.11 6.69
N GLU A 8 -31.99 2.33 7.12
CA GLU A 8 -32.92 1.27 7.56
C GLU A 8 -33.24 0.22 6.46
N TRP A 9 -32.92 0.53 5.20
CA TRP A 9 -33.10 -0.37 4.05
C TRP A 9 -31.91 -1.31 3.79
N THR A 10 -30.86 -1.22 4.61
CA THR A 10 -29.72 -2.12 4.57
C THR A 10 -29.78 -3.02 5.80
N ASP A 11 -29.94 -4.33 5.59
CA ASP A 11 -29.98 -5.28 6.70
C ASP A 11 -28.59 -5.39 7.38
N GLN A 12 -28.59 -5.96 8.59
CA GLN A 12 -27.38 -6.06 9.41
C GLN A 12 -26.24 -6.84 8.72
N ALA A 13 -26.54 -7.90 7.95
CA ALA A 13 -25.52 -8.69 7.28
C ALA A 13 -24.90 -7.90 6.11
N THR A 14 -25.72 -7.21 5.32
CA THR A 14 -25.23 -6.30 4.27
C THR A 14 -24.41 -5.17 4.86
N GLY A 15 -24.85 -4.56 5.97
CA GLY A 15 -24.10 -3.53 6.68
C GLY A 15 -22.72 -4.02 7.17
N GLN A 16 -22.65 -5.24 7.71
CA GLN A 16 -21.36 -5.85 8.09
C GLN A 16 -20.45 -6.07 6.88
N MET A 17 -20.99 -6.53 5.75
CA MET A 17 -20.22 -6.73 4.52
C MET A 17 -19.64 -5.40 3.99
N LEU A 18 -20.44 -4.32 4.03
CA LEU A 18 -19.99 -2.99 3.64
C LEU A 18 -18.96 -2.40 4.61
N HIS A 19 -19.12 -2.65 5.91
CA HIS A 19 -18.12 -2.25 6.90
C HIS A 19 -16.78 -2.93 6.62
N ASN A 20 -16.80 -4.24 6.39
CA ASN A 20 -15.62 -5.02 6.02
C ASN A 20 -14.98 -4.47 4.73
N LEU A 21 -15.78 -4.05 3.75
CA LEU A 21 -15.28 -3.43 2.52
C LEU A 21 -14.52 -2.12 2.79
N ILE A 22 -15.06 -1.25 3.66
CA ILE A 22 -14.41 0.00 4.07
C ILE A 22 -13.11 -0.29 4.82
N GLU A 23 -13.13 -1.23 5.76
CA GLU A 23 -11.93 -1.63 6.50
C GLU A 23 -10.84 -2.16 5.57
N LYS A 24 -11.20 -2.99 4.58
CA LYS A 24 -10.28 -3.49 3.56
C LYS A 24 -9.70 -2.35 2.72
N LYS A 25 -10.52 -1.39 2.28
CA LYS A 25 -10.06 -0.18 1.56
C LYS A 25 -9.05 0.62 2.39
N GLN A 26 -9.37 0.93 3.64
CA GLN A 26 -8.47 1.67 4.53
C GLN A 26 -7.16 0.91 4.81
N SER A 27 -7.26 -0.40 5.02
CA SER A 27 -6.11 -1.28 5.23
C SER A 27 -5.19 -1.34 4.01
N PHE A 28 -5.77 -1.33 2.81
CA PHE A 28 -5.05 -1.20 1.54
C PHE A 28 -4.37 0.17 1.40
N GLU A 29 -5.10 1.28 1.60
CA GLU A 29 -4.52 2.63 1.50
C GLU A 29 -3.36 2.83 2.49
N LYS A 30 -3.49 2.32 3.73
CA LYS A 30 -2.39 2.33 4.71
C LYS A 30 -1.18 1.53 4.23
N ALA A 31 -1.39 0.36 3.62
CA ALA A 31 -0.28 -0.43 3.08
C ALA A 31 0.38 0.25 1.87
N LYS A 32 -0.42 0.88 1.00
CA LYS A 32 0.04 1.69 -0.13
C LYS A 32 0.90 2.88 0.35
N ALA A 33 0.44 3.62 1.36
CA ALA A 33 1.20 4.71 1.97
C ALA A 33 2.51 4.22 2.59
N ASN A 34 2.47 3.14 3.38
CA ASN A 34 3.67 2.56 3.99
C ASN A 34 4.71 2.11 2.95
N HIS A 35 4.26 1.46 1.87
CA HIS A 35 5.12 1.10 0.75
C HIS A 35 5.73 2.35 0.10
N LEU A 36 4.93 3.38 -0.14
CA LEU A 36 5.40 4.63 -0.75
C LEU A 36 6.45 5.35 0.12
N TYR A 37 6.21 5.45 1.44
CA TYR A 37 7.18 6.02 2.37
C TYR A 37 8.48 5.20 2.43
N SER A 38 8.38 3.86 2.45
CA SER A 38 9.55 2.99 2.41
C SER A 38 10.32 3.15 1.11
N LEU A 39 9.64 3.24 -0.03
CA LEU A 39 10.26 3.43 -1.34
C LEU A 39 11.02 4.76 -1.41
N TRP A 40 10.39 5.87 -1.01
CA TRP A 40 11.08 7.17 -0.93
C TRP A 40 12.24 7.16 0.06
N GLY A 41 12.07 6.55 1.23
CA GLY A 41 13.15 6.36 2.20
C GLY A 41 14.34 5.64 1.59
N THR A 42 14.12 4.51 0.91
CA THR A 42 15.17 3.74 0.23
C THR A 42 15.84 4.55 -0.88
N ILE A 43 15.09 5.32 -1.67
CA ILE A 43 15.65 6.19 -2.71
C ILE A 43 16.57 7.27 -2.11
N PHE A 44 16.09 8.01 -1.10
CA PHE A 44 16.89 9.04 -0.45
C PHE A 44 18.13 8.46 0.24
N SER A 45 18.00 7.32 0.92
CA SER A 45 19.13 6.61 1.52
C SER A 45 20.14 6.14 0.47
N SER A 46 19.68 5.69 -0.70
CA SER A 46 20.57 5.30 -1.82
C SER A 46 21.38 6.50 -2.32
N PHE A 47 20.72 7.63 -2.58
CA PHE A 47 21.41 8.86 -3.02
C PHE A 47 22.40 9.37 -1.97
N PHE A 48 22.01 9.35 -0.70
CA PHE A 48 22.89 9.73 0.39
C PHE A 48 24.13 8.83 0.47
N LEU A 49 23.95 7.51 0.37
CA LEU A 49 25.06 6.57 0.40
C LEU A 49 26.00 6.75 -0.81
N LEU A 50 25.44 6.95 -2.01
CA LEU A 50 26.23 7.22 -3.21
C LEU A 50 27.05 8.50 -3.05
N TYR A 51 26.45 9.59 -2.57
CA TYR A 51 27.15 10.84 -2.31
C TYR A 51 28.27 10.67 -1.27
N TYR A 52 27.98 9.95 -0.19
CA TYR A 52 28.96 9.64 0.85
C TYR A 52 30.15 8.83 0.31
N LEU A 53 29.88 7.77 -0.47
CA LEU A 53 30.94 6.96 -1.09
C LEU A 53 31.73 7.74 -2.13
N MET A 54 31.09 8.65 -2.88
CA MET A 54 31.78 9.56 -3.80
C MET A 54 32.86 10.37 -3.09
N LYS A 55 32.53 10.95 -1.93
CA LYS A 55 33.45 11.79 -1.15
C LYS A 55 34.52 11.00 -0.40
N GLN A 56 34.19 9.84 0.14
CA GLN A 56 35.10 9.09 1.02
C GLN A 56 35.96 8.07 0.28
N VAL A 57 35.48 7.54 -0.85
CA VAL A 57 36.13 6.45 -1.56
C VAL A 57 36.53 6.88 -2.96
N LEU A 58 35.60 7.40 -3.77
CA LEU A 58 35.88 7.61 -5.19
C LEU A 58 36.79 8.81 -5.44
N GLU A 59 36.55 9.98 -4.83
CA GLU A 59 37.43 11.15 -5.00
C GLU A 59 38.88 10.87 -4.53
N PRO A 60 39.13 10.32 -3.32
CA PRO A 60 40.50 10.16 -2.81
C PRO A 60 41.27 8.98 -3.42
N TYR A 61 40.56 7.94 -3.90
CA TYR A 61 41.17 6.70 -4.40
C TYR A 61 40.92 6.45 -5.89
N SER A 62 40.46 7.46 -6.63
CA SER A 62 40.09 7.39 -8.07
C SER A 62 41.17 6.82 -9.00
N TYR A 63 42.44 6.81 -8.57
CA TYR A 63 43.57 6.34 -9.37
C TYR A 63 43.60 4.82 -9.61
N SER A 64 42.91 4.01 -8.80
CA SER A 64 42.85 2.56 -8.99
C SER A 64 41.62 1.92 -8.37
N PHE A 65 40.99 0.99 -9.09
CA PHE A 65 39.89 0.19 -8.56
C PHE A 65 40.29 -0.62 -7.32
N ALA A 66 41.50 -1.18 -7.27
CA ALA A 66 41.97 -1.95 -6.13
C ALA A 66 42.07 -1.07 -4.86
N ALA A 67 42.51 0.18 -5.02
CA ALA A 67 42.59 1.14 -3.93
C ALA A 67 41.20 1.55 -3.42
N MET A 68 40.25 1.82 -4.33
CA MET A 68 38.86 2.11 -3.99
C MET A 68 38.21 0.94 -3.24
N PHE A 69 38.37 -0.28 -3.75
CA PHE A 69 37.81 -1.48 -3.13
C PHE A 69 38.39 -1.71 -1.74
N SER A 70 39.72 -1.59 -1.59
CA SER A 70 40.41 -1.71 -0.31
C SER A 70 39.88 -0.69 0.72
N ALA A 71 39.79 0.59 0.34
CA ALA A 71 39.28 1.65 1.20
C ALA A 71 37.79 1.46 1.57
N PHE A 72 37.01 0.88 0.65
CA PHE A 72 35.62 0.56 0.90
C PHE A 72 35.45 -0.53 1.95
N VAL A 73 36.15 -1.67 1.79
CA VAL A 73 36.01 -2.82 2.71
C VAL A 73 36.76 -2.65 4.02
N SER A 74 37.78 -1.79 4.07
CA SER A 74 38.56 -1.55 5.29
C SER A 74 37.76 -0.82 6.38
N ASN A 75 36.67 -0.14 6.03
CA ASN A 75 35.81 0.54 6.99
C ASN A 75 34.50 -0.22 7.18
N SER A 76 34.31 -0.75 8.38
CA SER A 76 33.09 -1.49 8.76
C SER A 76 31.81 -0.65 8.63
N LEU A 77 31.90 0.67 8.72
CA LEU A 77 30.78 1.58 8.54
C LEU A 77 30.23 1.51 7.11
N HIS A 78 31.09 1.42 6.08
CA HIS A 78 30.63 1.32 4.69
C HIS A 78 29.82 0.04 4.46
N LEU A 79 30.32 -1.08 5.01
CA LEU A 79 29.65 -2.38 4.92
C LEU A 79 28.31 -2.37 5.67
N LEU A 80 28.25 -1.73 6.85
CA LEU A 80 27.03 -1.60 7.62
C LEU A 80 25.98 -0.73 6.90
N LEU A 81 26.40 0.39 6.29
CA LEU A 81 25.50 1.23 5.49
C LEU A 81 24.95 0.48 4.27
N MET A 82 25.78 -0.30 3.59
CA MET A 82 25.35 -1.15 2.48
C MET A 82 24.37 -2.23 2.91
N LEU A 83 24.65 -2.92 4.01
CA LEU A 83 23.75 -3.91 4.59
C LEU A 83 22.42 -3.27 4.97
N GLY A 84 22.46 -2.07 5.56
CA GLY A 84 21.28 -1.27 5.86
C GLY A 84 20.47 -0.95 4.61
N LEU A 85 21.12 -0.58 3.51
CA LEU A 85 20.44 -0.29 2.24
C LEU A 85 19.79 -1.54 1.63
N VAL A 86 20.49 -2.68 1.65
CA VAL A 86 19.93 -3.97 1.23
C VAL A 86 18.72 -4.36 2.09
N GLY A 87 18.81 -4.13 3.40
CA GLY A 87 17.71 -4.34 4.34
C GLY A 87 16.49 -3.46 4.04
N LEU A 88 16.70 -2.16 3.76
CA LEU A 88 15.65 -1.24 3.35
C LEU A 88 14.99 -1.68 2.05
N PHE A 89 15.77 -2.08 1.05
CA PHE A 89 15.25 -2.60 -0.21
C PHE A 89 14.41 -3.87 0.00
N GLY A 90 14.88 -4.80 0.82
CA GLY A 90 14.11 -5.99 1.23
C GLY A 90 12.81 -5.63 1.94
N MET A 91 12.85 -4.65 2.85
CA MET A 91 11.65 -4.14 3.53
C MET A 91 10.64 -3.52 2.55
N THR A 92 11.10 -2.70 1.59
CA THR A 92 10.24 -2.12 0.55
C THR A 92 9.56 -3.23 -0.25
N LYS A 93 10.28 -4.28 -0.62
CA LYS A 93 9.71 -5.45 -1.32
C LYS A 93 8.63 -6.15 -0.50
N ILE A 94 8.87 -6.41 0.79
CA ILE A 94 7.86 -7.03 1.67
C ILE A 94 6.60 -6.15 1.77
N LEU A 95 6.77 -4.83 1.87
CA LEU A 95 5.66 -3.89 1.90
C LEU A 95 4.90 -3.83 0.58
N TYR A 96 5.59 -3.99 -0.55
CA TYR A 96 4.98 -4.11 -1.87
C TYR A 96 4.07 -5.34 -1.94
N GLU A 97 4.57 -6.52 -1.57
CA GLU A 97 3.78 -7.77 -1.58
C GLU A 97 2.57 -7.68 -0.64
N LYS A 98 2.75 -7.07 0.53
CA LYS A 98 1.65 -6.81 1.49
C LYS A 98 0.60 -5.86 0.91
N LYS A 99 1.01 -4.83 0.18
CA LYS A 99 0.11 -3.92 -0.53
C LYS A 99 -0.69 -4.69 -1.59
N GLU A 100 -0.03 -5.45 -2.45
CA GLU A 100 -0.70 -6.23 -3.50
C GLU A 100 -1.71 -7.23 -2.95
N LYS A 101 -1.36 -7.93 -1.87
CA LYS A 101 -2.30 -8.85 -1.20
C LYS A 101 -3.57 -8.13 -0.76
N LYS A 102 -3.44 -7.00 -0.09
CA LYS A 102 -4.60 -6.22 0.38
C LYS A 102 -5.41 -5.62 -0.76
N GLU A 103 -4.76 -5.23 -1.83
CA GLU A 103 -5.42 -4.75 -3.05
C GLU A 103 -6.32 -5.83 -3.65
N LYS A 104 -5.79 -7.05 -3.79
CA LYS A 104 -6.53 -8.22 -4.27
C LYS A 104 -7.70 -8.57 -3.36
N GLU A 105 -7.49 -8.59 -2.04
CA GLU A 105 -8.57 -8.85 -1.07
C GLU A 105 -9.67 -7.78 -1.15
N PHE A 106 -9.30 -6.50 -1.24
CA PHE A 106 -10.26 -5.40 -1.39
C PHE A 106 -11.04 -5.51 -2.71
N HIS A 107 -10.37 -5.75 -3.84
CA HIS A 107 -11.03 -5.91 -5.13
C HIS A 107 -11.94 -7.14 -5.19
N ALA A 108 -11.52 -8.27 -4.64
CA ALA A 108 -12.35 -9.46 -4.57
C ALA A 108 -13.66 -9.19 -3.79
N LEU A 109 -13.55 -8.56 -2.61
CA LEU A 109 -14.73 -8.21 -1.82
C LEU A 109 -15.61 -7.16 -2.52
N ARG A 110 -15.00 -6.17 -3.19
CA ARG A 110 -15.73 -5.18 -3.99
C ARG A 110 -16.55 -5.85 -5.09
N CYS A 111 -15.95 -6.78 -5.84
CA CYS A 111 -16.63 -7.54 -6.88
C CYS A 111 -17.76 -8.39 -6.30
N GLU A 112 -17.53 -9.08 -5.17
CA GLU A 112 -18.56 -9.87 -4.50
C GLU A 112 -19.77 -9.01 -4.11
N VAL A 113 -19.56 -7.82 -3.55
CA VAL A 113 -20.65 -6.89 -3.21
C VAL A 113 -21.44 -6.46 -4.46
N ILE A 114 -20.76 -6.21 -5.59
CA ILE A 114 -21.42 -5.82 -6.84
C ILE A 114 -22.23 -6.99 -7.42
N ASP A 115 -21.64 -8.18 -7.48
CA ASP A 115 -22.27 -9.38 -8.04
C ASP A 115 -23.49 -9.81 -7.21
N ARG A 116 -23.37 -9.75 -5.88
CA ARG A 116 -24.45 -10.08 -4.94
C ARG A 116 -25.38 -8.92 -4.64
N SER A 117 -25.21 -7.77 -5.29
CA SER A 117 -25.99 -6.57 -4.98
C SER A 117 -27.50 -6.80 -5.03
N LYS A 118 -28.00 -7.61 -5.98
CA LYS A 118 -29.43 -7.94 -6.10
C LYS A 118 -29.94 -8.78 -4.92
N ASP A 119 -29.08 -9.59 -4.33
CA ASP A 119 -29.42 -10.43 -3.18
C ASP A 119 -29.35 -9.64 -1.86
N LEU A 120 -28.40 -8.71 -1.77
CA LEU A 120 -28.17 -7.82 -0.63
C LEU A 120 -29.31 -6.81 -0.45
N TRP A 121 -29.84 -6.25 -1.54
CA TRP A 121 -30.98 -5.33 -1.49
C TRP A 121 -32.16 -5.89 -2.29
N LYS A 122 -33.13 -6.45 -1.58
CA LYS A 122 -34.36 -7.02 -2.16
C LYS A 122 -35.46 -5.97 -2.31
N GLU A 123 -36.29 -6.12 -3.34
CA GLU A 123 -37.51 -5.33 -3.55
C GLU A 123 -37.29 -3.80 -3.47
N ASP A 124 -37.97 -3.10 -2.55
CA ASP A 124 -37.88 -1.65 -2.41
C ASP A 124 -36.51 -1.16 -1.94
N ALA A 125 -35.74 -2.00 -1.26
CA ALA A 125 -34.37 -1.67 -0.87
C ALA A 125 -33.45 -1.55 -2.10
N TRP A 126 -33.71 -2.32 -3.17
CA TRP A 126 -32.95 -2.27 -4.42
C TRP A 126 -32.96 -0.87 -5.03
N LYS A 127 -34.11 -0.19 -4.98
CA LYS A 127 -34.26 1.18 -5.50
C LYS A 127 -33.40 2.18 -4.71
N LYS A 128 -33.17 1.95 -3.42
CA LYS A 128 -32.41 2.83 -2.52
C LYS A 128 -30.92 2.53 -2.44
N ARG A 129 -30.44 1.39 -2.98
CA ARG A 129 -29.00 1.00 -2.93
C ARG A 129 -28.04 2.05 -3.48
N HIS A 130 -28.48 2.84 -4.48
CA HIS A 130 -27.66 3.88 -5.09
C HIS A 130 -27.21 4.93 -4.06
N GLN A 131 -28.02 5.21 -3.03
CA GLN A 131 -27.67 6.13 -1.94
C GLN A 131 -26.47 5.60 -1.15
N VAL A 132 -26.44 4.28 -0.90
CA VAL A 132 -25.31 3.62 -0.24
C VAL A 132 -24.07 3.65 -1.13
N PHE A 133 -24.24 3.41 -2.43
CA PHE A 133 -23.12 3.44 -3.39
C PHE A 133 -22.53 4.84 -3.55
N GLU A 134 -23.38 5.87 -3.60
CA GLU A 134 -22.96 7.27 -3.64
C GLU A 134 -22.23 7.68 -2.37
N MET A 135 -22.75 7.31 -1.20
CA MET A 135 -22.07 7.51 0.09
C MET A 135 -20.70 6.84 0.10
N LEU A 136 -20.61 5.56 -0.30
CA LEU A 136 -19.34 4.82 -0.32
C LEU A 136 -18.30 5.46 -1.26
N LYS A 137 -18.77 5.94 -2.41
CA LYS A 137 -17.94 6.65 -3.39
C LYS A 137 -17.47 8.01 -2.85
N LYS A 138 -18.35 8.77 -2.20
CA LYS A 138 -18.05 10.12 -1.70
C LYS A 138 -17.13 10.10 -0.47
N GLU A 139 -17.37 9.19 0.48
CA GLU A 139 -16.66 9.19 1.76
C GLU A 139 -15.36 8.37 1.72
N TRP A 140 -15.29 7.31 0.92
CA TRP A 140 -14.14 6.40 0.91
C TRP A 140 -13.57 6.10 -0.48
N ASP A 141 -14.05 6.77 -1.51
CA ASP A 141 -13.61 6.56 -2.90
C ASP A 141 -13.76 5.08 -3.32
N ILE A 142 -14.88 4.46 -2.94
CA ILE A 142 -15.24 3.10 -3.32
C ILE A 142 -16.36 3.14 -4.36
N ASN A 143 -16.03 2.79 -5.60
CA ASN A 143 -17.01 2.73 -6.68
C ASN A 143 -17.64 1.33 -6.79
N LEU A 144 -18.96 1.24 -6.58
CA LEU A 144 -19.76 0.01 -6.72
C LEU A 144 -20.68 0.02 -7.95
N PHE A 145 -20.65 1.06 -8.78
CA PHE A 145 -21.53 1.15 -9.96
C PHE A 145 -21.07 0.27 -11.12
N HIS A 146 -19.78 -0.07 -11.16
CA HIS A 146 -19.18 -0.86 -12.23
C HIS A 146 -18.17 -1.85 -11.68
N VAL A 147 -18.22 -3.07 -12.20
CA VAL A 147 -17.12 -4.03 -12.14
C VAL A 147 -16.06 -3.59 -13.15
N SER A 148 -15.37 -2.45 -12.94
CA SER A 148 -14.23 -2.16 -13.79
C SER A 148 -13.11 -3.15 -13.47
N LYS A 149 -12.54 -3.76 -14.51
CA LYS A 149 -11.31 -4.58 -14.46
C LYS A 149 -10.13 -3.78 -13.94
#